data_AF-A0A965ILN0-F1
#
_entry.id   AF-A0A965ILN0-F1
#
_cell.length_a   1.000
_cell.length_b   1.000
_cell.length_c   1.000
_cell.angle_alpha   90.00
_cell.angle_beta   90.00
_cell.angle_gamma   90.00
#
_symmetry.space_group_name_H-M   'P 1'
#
loop_
_entity.id
_entity.type
_entity.pdbx_description
1 polymer ?
#
loop_
_entity_poly.entity_id
_entity_poly.type
_entity_poly.pdbx_seq_one_letter_code
_entity_poly.pdbx_strand_id
1 'polypeptide(L)'
;MHLSLDLALHNLASVAVLAFALGALAARVRTDVQLPPSVYTFLSIYLLFGIGLKGGVALRDVHFVDVAIPSVTTLALGAVIPVLAFGSLKWITRMSALDRGAVAAHYGSTSLVTFSAVLLFLDNLGVQYEGFTSTLLTIMEVPGIVVGIALGLRGTLPATTDDQRDRRSRWRTIAHETLLGRTAFMLIGGLI
;
A
#
# COMPACT_ATOMS: atom_id res chain seq x y z
N MET A 1 -26.30 -20.98 3.75
CA MET A 1 -26.38 -19.75 4.56
C MET A 1 -25.69 -19.89 5.93
N HIS A 2 -25.69 -21.06 6.57
CA HIS A 2 -24.91 -21.29 7.82
C HIS A 2 -23.39 -21.17 7.61
N LEU A 3 -22.85 -21.77 6.54
CA LEU A 3 -21.42 -21.73 6.21
C LEU A 3 -20.84 -20.30 6.14
N SER A 4 -21.60 -19.35 5.59
CA SER A 4 -21.18 -17.96 5.42
C SER A 4 -21.10 -17.16 6.73
N LEU A 5 -21.97 -17.44 7.70
CA LEU A 5 -21.93 -16.79 9.01
C LEU A 5 -20.81 -17.35 9.88
N ASP A 6 -20.59 -18.67 9.83
CA ASP A 6 -19.49 -19.30 10.57
C ASP A 6 -18.11 -18.81 10.07
N LEU A 7 -17.97 -18.58 8.76
CA LEU A 7 -16.78 -17.97 8.16
C LEU A 7 -16.59 -16.51 8.58
N ALA A 8 -17.66 -15.73 8.65
CA ALA A 8 -17.59 -14.34 9.11
C ALA A 8 -17.16 -14.28 10.59
N LEU A 9 -17.70 -15.16 11.43
CA LEU A 9 -17.33 -15.25 12.85
C LEU A 9 -15.88 -15.71 13.03
N HIS A 10 -15.41 -16.69 12.25
CA HIS A 10 -14.00 -17.12 12.28
C HIS A 10 -13.04 -15.99 11.91
N ASN A 11 -13.38 -15.18 10.91
CA ASN A 11 -12.57 -14.03 10.52
C ASN A 11 -12.53 -12.95 11.61
N LEU A 12 -13.69 -12.61 12.19
CA LEU A 12 -13.76 -11.65 13.29
C LEU A 12 -13.02 -12.13 14.53
N ALA A 13 -12.99 -13.45 14.76
CA ALA A 13 -12.24 -14.09 15.84
C ALA A 13 -10.77 -14.37 15.50
N SER A 14 -10.28 -13.94 14.32
CA SER A 14 -8.87 -14.11 13.97
C SER A 14 -7.96 -13.28 14.90
N VAL A 15 -6.77 -13.80 15.18
CA VAL A 15 -5.80 -13.15 16.09
C VAL A 15 -5.51 -11.71 15.67
N ALA A 16 -5.36 -11.45 14.37
CA ALA A 16 -5.08 -10.11 13.86
C ALA A 16 -6.24 -9.13 14.15
N VAL A 17 -7.48 -9.54 13.92
CA VAL A 17 -8.67 -8.70 14.17
C VAL A 17 -8.86 -8.48 15.67
N LEU A 18 -8.72 -9.52 16.48
CA LEU A 18 -8.82 -9.42 17.94
C LEU A 18 -7.70 -8.54 18.54
N ALA A 19 -6.47 -8.64 18.04
CA ALA A 19 -5.36 -7.78 18.46
C ALA A 19 -5.61 -6.31 18.07
N PHE A 20 -6.15 -6.06 16.87
CA PHE A 20 -6.57 -4.72 16.46
C PHE A 20 -7.68 -4.17 17.37
N ALA A 21 -8.71 -4.98 17.65
CA ALA A 21 -9.80 -4.60 18.56
C ALA A 21 -9.31 -4.32 19.98
N LEU A 22 -8.38 -5.13 20.49
CA LEU A 22 -7.72 -4.90 21.78
C LEU A 22 -6.92 -3.59 21.77
N GLY A 23 -6.16 -3.32 20.70
CA GLY A 23 -5.43 -2.06 20.54
C GLY A 23 -6.35 -0.84 20.51
N ALA A 24 -7.48 -0.93 19.79
CA ALA A 24 -8.50 0.11 19.75
C ALA A 24 -9.15 0.34 21.14
N LEU A 25 -9.43 -0.74 21.87
CA LEU A 25 -9.93 -0.68 23.25
C LEU A 25 -8.89 -0.06 24.20
N ALA A 26 -7.62 -0.49 24.13
CA ALA A 26 -6.54 0.05 24.93
C ALA A 26 -6.34 1.56 24.69
N ALA A 27 -6.38 1.99 23.43
CA ALA A 27 -6.33 3.41 23.06
C ALA A 27 -7.53 4.20 23.64
N ARG A 28 -8.73 3.61 23.61
CA ARG A 28 -9.95 4.24 24.16
C ARG A 28 -9.92 4.36 25.68
N VAL A 29 -9.39 3.34 26.36
CA VAL A 29 -9.23 3.31 27.83
C VAL A 29 -7.98 4.08 28.29
N ARG A 30 -7.19 4.62 27.35
CA ARG A 30 -5.92 5.33 27.59
C ARG A 30 -4.92 4.49 28.38
N THR A 31 -4.92 3.19 28.13
CA THR A 31 -3.93 2.28 28.70
C THR A 31 -2.56 2.62 28.12
N ASP A 32 -1.49 2.52 28.92
CA ASP A 32 -0.12 2.82 28.50
C ASP A 32 0.50 1.71 27.60
N VAL A 33 -0.34 1.11 26.74
CA VAL A 33 0.05 0.08 25.77
C VAL A 33 0.60 0.78 24.52
N GLN A 34 1.62 1.60 24.70
CA GLN A 34 2.35 2.23 23.61
C GLN A 34 3.67 1.48 23.41
N LEU A 35 3.88 0.98 22.20
CA LEU A 35 5.18 0.44 21.84
C LEU A 35 6.18 1.60 21.74
N PRO A 36 7.40 1.45 22.28
CA PRO A 36 8.44 2.45 22.11
C PRO A 36 8.67 2.77 20.61
N PRO A 37 8.93 4.03 20.23
CA PRO A 37 9.11 4.41 18.82
C PRO A 37 10.19 3.62 18.08
N SER A 38 11.23 3.20 18.79
CA SER A 38 12.29 2.34 18.28
C SER A 38 11.79 0.95 17.89
N VAL A 39 10.94 0.34 18.72
CA VAL A 39 10.32 -0.97 18.47
C VAL A 39 9.38 -0.88 17.27
N TYR A 40 8.58 0.18 17.18
CA TYR A 40 7.70 0.41 16.03
C TYR A 40 8.49 0.52 14.72
N THR A 41 9.57 1.29 14.73
CA THR A 41 10.45 1.48 13.56
C THR A 41 11.12 0.17 13.15
N PHE A 42 11.68 -0.57 14.12
CA PHE A 42 12.31 -1.87 13.87
C PHE A 42 11.30 -2.86 13.27
N LEU A 43 10.13 -2.99 13.88
CA LEU A 43 9.10 -3.93 13.42
C LEU A 43 8.61 -3.59 12.01
N SER A 44 8.44 -2.30 11.71
CA SER A 44 8.07 -1.84 10.37
C SER A 44 9.11 -2.23 9.32
N ILE A 45 10.40 -1.98 9.59
CA ILE A 45 11.50 -2.34 8.67
C ILE A 45 11.59 -3.86 8.51
N TYR A 46 11.55 -4.60 9.62
CA TYR A 46 11.64 -6.06 9.64
C TYR A 46 10.51 -6.72 8.84
N LEU A 47 9.26 -6.32 9.10
CA LEU A 47 8.10 -6.87 8.39
C LEU A 47 8.18 -6.57 6.90
N LEU A 48 8.55 -5.35 6.56
CA LEU A 48 8.58 -4.92 5.18
C LEU A 48 9.68 -5.62 4.37
N PHE A 49 10.88 -5.71 4.94
CA PHE A 49 11.97 -6.47 4.35
C PHE A 49 11.62 -7.95 4.23
N GLY A 50 11.02 -8.54 5.28
CA GLY A 50 10.58 -9.94 5.26
C GLY A 50 9.56 -10.25 4.18
N ILE A 51 8.66 -9.31 3.87
CA ILE A 51 7.69 -9.44 2.76
C ILE A 51 8.40 -9.34 1.41
N GLY A 52 9.35 -8.40 1.27
CA GLY A 52 10.22 -8.34 0.11
C GLY A 52 10.93 -9.68 -0.15
N LEU A 53 11.54 -10.26 0.89
CA LEU A 53 12.22 -11.56 0.84
C LEU A 53 11.27 -12.70 0.44
N LYS A 54 10.07 -12.75 1.03
CA LYS A 54 9.05 -13.76 0.67
C LYS A 54 8.67 -13.65 -0.81
N GLY A 55 8.54 -12.42 -1.33
CA GLY A 55 8.32 -12.18 -2.75
C GLY A 55 9.50 -12.59 -3.63
N GLY A 56 10.73 -12.23 -3.23
CA GLY A 56 11.94 -12.55 -3.98
C GLY A 56 12.18 -14.06 -4.10
N VAL A 57 12.01 -14.79 -2.99
CA VAL A 57 12.07 -16.26 -2.98
C VAL A 57 11.00 -16.85 -3.87
N ALA A 58 9.76 -16.36 -3.80
CA ALA A 58 8.66 -16.88 -4.60
C ALA A 58 8.83 -16.66 -6.11
N LEU A 59 9.61 -15.66 -6.54
CA LEU A 59 9.90 -15.44 -7.95
C LEU A 59 10.94 -16.40 -8.54
N ARG A 60 11.73 -17.09 -7.70
CA ARG A 60 12.80 -17.99 -8.20
C ARG A 60 12.27 -19.21 -8.92
N ASP A 61 11.10 -19.69 -8.50
CA ASP A 61 10.52 -20.95 -8.96
C ASP A 61 9.35 -20.75 -9.97
N VAL A 62 9.12 -19.50 -10.42
CA VAL A 62 7.97 -19.14 -11.27
C VAL A 62 8.46 -18.65 -12.64
N HIS A 63 7.77 -19.06 -13.71
CA HIS A 63 8.09 -18.55 -15.04
C HIS A 63 7.71 -17.07 -15.16
N PHE A 64 8.58 -16.28 -15.80
CA PHE A 64 8.38 -14.84 -15.96
C PHE A 64 7.02 -14.48 -16.60
N VAL A 65 6.53 -15.30 -17.53
CA VAL A 65 5.24 -15.09 -18.22
C VAL A 65 4.06 -15.16 -17.24
N ASP A 66 4.12 -16.04 -16.24
CA ASP A 66 3.05 -16.22 -15.25
C ASP A 66 2.93 -15.00 -14.32
N VAL A 67 4.04 -14.28 -14.12
CA VAL A 67 4.11 -13.07 -13.29
C VAL A 67 3.87 -11.79 -14.11
N ALA A 68 4.20 -11.80 -15.39
CA ALA A 68 4.17 -10.62 -16.25
C ALA A 68 2.76 -10.03 -16.38
N ILE A 69 1.75 -10.86 -16.68
CA ILE A 69 0.37 -10.40 -16.83
C ILE A 69 -0.16 -9.84 -15.51
N PRO A 70 -0.11 -10.56 -14.37
CA PRO A 70 -0.50 -10.01 -13.07
C PRO A 70 0.24 -8.72 -12.73
N SER A 71 1.55 -8.64 -12.98
CA SER A 71 2.34 -7.43 -12.68
C SER A 71 1.86 -6.22 -13.47
N VAL A 72 1.59 -6.37 -14.77
CA VAL A 72 1.08 -5.28 -15.61
C VAL A 72 -0.33 -4.87 -15.18
N THR A 73 -1.20 -5.85 -14.87
CA THR A 73 -2.54 -5.56 -14.34
C THR A 73 -2.47 -4.81 -13.03
N THR A 74 -1.62 -5.23 -12.10
CA THR A 74 -1.42 -4.59 -10.81
C THR A 74 -0.83 -3.19 -10.93
N LEU A 75 0.13 -3.00 -11.84
CA LEU A 75 0.68 -1.68 -12.18
C LEU A 75 -0.43 -0.74 -12.71
N ALA A 76 -1.27 -1.25 -13.62
CA ALA A 76 -2.39 -0.50 -14.17
C ALA A 76 -3.42 -0.14 -13.09
N LEU A 77 -3.78 -1.09 -12.22
CA LEU A 77 -4.68 -0.84 -11.09
C LEU A 77 -4.12 0.21 -10.13
N GLY A 78 -2.84 0.10 -9.77
CA GLY A 78 -2.14 1.07 -8.93
C GLY A 78 -2.16 2.49 -9.51
N ALA A 79 -2.19 2.64 -10.83
CA ALA A 79 -2.33 3.94 -11.48
C ALA A 79 -3.79 4.40 -11.61
N VAL A 80 -4.71 3.49 -11.91
CA VAL A 80 -6.14 3.81 -12.18
C VAL A 80 -6.88 4.20 -10.91
N ILE A 81 -6.66 3.48 -9.79
CA ILE A 81 -7.33 3.74 -8.52
C ILE A 81 -7.15 5.19 -8.04
N PRO A 82 -5.93 5.76 -7.94
CA PRO A 82 -5.75 7.16 -7.52
C PRO A 82 -6.34 8.16 -8.53
N VAL A 83 -6.36 7.85 -9.84
CA VAL A 83 -7.02 8.71 -10.84
C VAL A 83 -8.53 8.76 -10.58
N LEU A 84 -9.15 7.61 -10.35
CA LEU A 84 -10.57 7.53 -10.02
C LEU A 84 -10.91 8.20 -8.68
N ALA A 85 -10.06 8.02 -7.67
CA ALA A 85 -10.21 8.69 -6.38
C ALA A 85 -10.13 10.22 -6.54
N PHE A 86 -9.10 10.73 -7.23
CA PHE A 86 -8.95 12.17 -7.47
C PHE A 86 -10.13 12.77 -8.24
N GLY A 87 -10.61 12.06 -9.27
CA GLY A 87 -11.74 12.45 -10.10
C GLY A 87 -13.05 12.49 -9.31
N SER A 88 -13.35 11.42 -8.57
CA SER A 88 -14.58 11.31 -7.78
C SER A 88 -14.64 12.33 -6.64
N LEU A 89 -13.51 12.64 -5.99
CA LEU A 89 -13.43 13.66 -4.95
C LEU A 89 -13.84 15.05 -5.43
N LYS A 90 -13.71 15.35 -6.74
CA LYS A 90 -14.19 16.60 -7.32
C LYS A 90 -15.70 16.80 -7.13
N TRP A 91 -16.46 15.71 -7.04
CA TRP A 91 -17.93 15.75 -6.97
C TRP A 91 -18.47 15.68 -5.55
N ILE A 92 -17.67 15.23 -4.58
CA ILE A 92 -18.10 15.00 -3.19
C ILE A 92 -17.75 16.19 -2.30
N THR A 93 -16.55 16.77 -2.46
CA THR A 93 -16.04 17.81 -1.54
C THR A 93 -15.35 18.96 -2.26
N ARG A 94 -15.34 20.15 -1.64
CA ARG A 94 -14.63 21.35 -2.12
C ARG A 94 -13.15 21.34 -1.68
N MET A 95 -12.43 20.28 -1.98
CA MET A 95 -11.02 20.14 -1.63
C MET A 95 -10.11 20.81 -2.67
N SER A 96 -8.97 21.35 -2.21
CA SER A 96 -7.96 21.88 -3.13
C SER A 96 -7.39 20.75 -4.01
N ALA A 97 -6.71 21.09 -5.10
CA ALA A 97 -6.06 20.07 -5.92
C ALA A 97 -5.02 19.27 -5.12
N LEU A 98 -4.22 19.93 -4.27
CA LEU A 98 -3.23 19.26 -3.43
C LEU A 98 -3.89 18.28 -2.47
N ASP A 99 -4.96 18.68 -1.78
CA ASP A 99 -5.63 17.81 -0.82
C ASP A 99 -6.27 16.61 -1.51
N ARG A 100 -6.88 16.81 -2.69
CA ARG A 100 -7.40 15.70 -3.49
C ARG A 100 -6.29 14.75 -3.94
N GLY A 101 -5.13 15.29 -4.31
CA GLY A 101 -3.96 14.50 -4.67
C GLY A 101 -3.41 13.68 -3.50
N ALA A 102 -3.33 14.28 -2.31
CA ALA A 102 -2.92 13.60 -1.09
C ALA A 102 -3.89 12.45 -0.72
N VAL A 103 -5.20 12.71 -0.79
CA VAL A 103 -6.21 11.67 -0.55
C VAL A 103 -6.17 10.59 -1.64
N ALA A 104 -6.01 10.96 -2.90
CA ALA A 104 -5.84 10.01 -3.99
C ALA A 104 -4.60 9.12 -3.80
N ALA A 105 -3.47 9.70 -3.39
CA ALA A 105 -2.26 8.94 -3.07
C ALA A 105 -2.49 7.98 -1.88
N HIS A 106 -3.24 8.42 -0.87
CA HIS A 106 -3.58 7.58 0.28
C HIS A 106 -4.43 6.37 -0.12
N TYR A 107 -5.48 6.57 -0.94
CA TYR A 107 -6.34 5.47 -1.42
C TYR A 107 -5.72 4.65 -2.56
N GLY A 108 -4.74 5.20 -3.28
CA GLY A 108 -3.94 4.46 -4.26
C GLY A 108 -2.86 3.58 -3.62
N SER A 109 -2.50 3.84 -2.36
CA SER A 109 -1.53 3.02 -1.62
C SER A 109 -2.15 1.71 -1.13
N THR A 110 -1.30 0.74 -0.85
CA THR A 110 -1.68 -0.59 -0.40
C THR A 110 -1.52 -0.80 1.09
N SER A 111 -2.50 -1.44 1.72
CA SER A 111 -2.41 -1.82 3.13
C SER A 111 -1.79 -3.21 3.28
N LEU A 112 -0.54 -3.24 3.74
CA LEU A 112 0.18 -4.46 4.09
C LEU A 112 -0.51 -5.27 5.18
N VAL A 113 -1.18 -4.60 6.12
CA VAL A 113 -1.96 -5.24 7.18
C VAL A 113 -3.17 -5.97 6.60
N THR A 114 -3.89 -5.31 5.68
CA THR A 114 -5.06 -5.91 5.02
C THR A 114 -4.64 -7.07 4.13
N PHE A 115 -3.54 -6.92 3.39
CA PHE A 115 -2.96 -8.00 2.60
C PHE A 115 -2.62 -9.22 3.45
N SER A 116 -1.92 -9.02 4.57
CA SER A 116 -1.55 -10.08 5.49
C SER A 116 -2.77 -10.79 6.10
N ALA A 117 -3.83 -10.03 6.43
CA ALA A 117 -5.08 -10.60 6.92
C ALA A 117 -5.77 -11.48 5.86
N VAL A 118 -5.75 -11.08 4.58
CA VAL A 118 -6.29 -11.89 3.49
C VAL A 118 -5.49 -13.16 3.29
N LEU A 119 -4.15 -13.10 3.32
CA LEU A 119 -3.33 -14.31 3.21
C LEU A 119 -3.61 -15.30 4.35
N LEU A 120 -3.67 -14.81 5.59
CA LEU A 120 -4.02 -15.63 6.76
C LEU A 120 -5.42 -16.24 6.63
N PHE A 121 -6.37 -15.48 6.08
CA PHE A 121 -7.72 -16.00 5.83
C PHE A 121 -7.70 -17.13 4.80
N LEU A 122 -7.00 -16.95 3.67
CA LEU A 122 -6.87 -17.99 2.65
C LEU A 122 -6.14 -19.22 3.18
N ASP A 123 -5.08 -19.04 3.97
CA ASP A 123 -4.34 -20.11 4.65
C ASP A 123 -5.27 -20.91 5.57
N ASN A 124 -6.12 -20.24 6.37
CA ASN A 124 -7.09 -20.89 7.25
C ASN A 124 -8.16 -21.68 6.48
N LEU A 125 -8.48 -21.28 5.24
CA LEU A 125 -9.37 -22.00 4.36
C LEU A 125 -8.68 -23.10 3.54
N GLY A 126 -7.35 -23.20 3.61
CA GLY A 126 -6.58 -24.08 2.73
C GLY A 126 -6.64 -23.67 1.26
N VAL A 127 -6.99 -22.42 0.95
CA VAL A 127 -7.02 -21.90 -0.42
C VAL A 127 -5.62 -21.44 -0.79
N GLN A 128 -5.03 -22.09 -1.79
CA GLN A 128 -3.73 -21.69 -2.29
C GLN A 128 -3.80 -20.39 -3.09
N TYR A 129 -2.77 -19.58 -2.95
CA TYR A 129 -2.53 -18.36 -3.70
C TYR A 129 -1.08 -18.38 -4.21
N GLU A 130 -0.82 -17.58 -5.22
CA GLU A 130 0.49 -17.53 -5.86
C GLU A 130 1.53 -16.90 -4.92
N GLY A 131 2.72 -17.50 -4.82
CA GLY A 131 3.77 -16.99 -3.92
C GLY A 131 4.22 -15.56 -4.26
N PHE A 132 4.15 -15.18 -5.54
CA PHE A 132 4.50 -13.85 -6.03
C PHE A 132 3.45 -12.77 -5.70
N THR A 133 2.35 -13.09 -5.01
CA THR A 133 1.32 -12.10 -4.64
C THR A 133 1.90 -10.96 -3.77
N SER A 134 2.91 -11.27 -2.94
CA SER A 134 3.64 -10.26 -2.16
C SER A 134 4.47 -9.30 -3.04
N THR A 135 4.97 -9.77 -4.17
CA THR A 135 5.59 -8.94 -5.21
C THR A 135 4.55 -8.03 -5.86
N LEU A 136 3.36 -8.54 -6.17
CA LEU A 136 2.28 -7.72 -6.74
C LEU A 136 1.88 -6.57 -5.81
N LEU A 137 1.77 -6.82 -4.50
CA LEU A 137 1.52 -5.77 -3.51
C LEU A 137 2.53 -4.62 -3.65
N THR A 138 3.82 -4.96 -3.74
CA THR A 138 4.91 -3.99 -3.89
C THR A 138 4.80 -3.20 -5.20
N ILE A 139 4.51 -3.89 -6.30
CA ILE A 139 4.32 -3.26 -7.62
C ILE A 139 3.15 -2.28 -7.59
N MET A 140 2.09 -2.56 -6.82
CA MET A 140 0.92 -1.69 -6.72
C MET A 140 1.19 -0.41 -5.92
N GLU A 141 2.07 -0.47 -4.92
CA GLU A 141 2.29 0.63 -3.98
C GLU A 141 2.92 1.87 -4.64
N VAL A 142 3.93 1.65 -5.50
CA VAL A 142 4.69 2.76 -6.13
C VAL A 142 3.81 3.59 -7.08
N PRO A 143 3.07 3.01 -8.04
CA PRO A 143 2.19 3.78 -8.94
C PRO A 143 1.11 4.57 -8.19
N GLY A 144 0.52 3.98 -7.14
CA GLY A 144 -0.51 4.60 -6.33
C GLY A 144 -0.09 5.96 -5.77
N ILE A 145 1.06 5.95 -5.10
CA ILE A 145 1.65 7.13 -4.48
C ILE A 145 2.09 8.14 -5.54
N VAL A 146 2.82 7.70 -6.57
CA VAL A 146 3.35 8.57 -7.63
C VAL A 146 2.21 9.29 -8.36
N VAL A 147 1.14 8.57 -8.73
CA VAL A 147 0.02 9.14 -9.49
C VAL A 147 -0.81 10.11 -8.64
N GLY A 148 -1.06 9.79 -7.37
CA GLY A 148 -1.78 10.71 -6.48
C GLY A 148 -1.04 12.04 -6.27
N ILE A 149 0.28 11.97 -6.02
CA ILE A 149 1.13 13.17 -5.91
C ILE A 149 1.16 13.96 -7.23
N ALA A 150 1.30 13.26 -8.35
CA ALA A 150 1.30 13.84 -9.69
C ALA A 150 0.04 14.66 -9.98
N LEU A 151 -1.13 14.10 -9.67
CA LEU A 151 -2.42 14.75 -9.89
C LEU A 151 -2.60 15.97 -8.96
N GLY A 152 -2.17 15.86 -7.71
CA GLY A 152 -2.21 16.96 -6.75
C GLY A 152 -1.41 18.18 -7.20
N LEU A 153 -0.17 17.95 -7.61
CA LEU A 153 0.74 19.01 -8.07
C LEU A 153 0.29 19.66 -9.38
N ARG A 154 -0.32 18.90 -10.29
CA ARG A 154 -0.81 19.42 -11.58
C ARG A 154 -1.95 20.43 -11.41
N GLY A 155 -2.79 20.27 -10.39
CA GLY A 155 -3.93 21.18 -10.18
C GLY A 155 -3.59 22.50 -9.46
N THR A 156 -2.31 22.76 -9.18
CA THR A 156 -1.84 24.00 -8.50
C THR A 156 -1.05 24.97 -9.39
N LEU A 157 -0.86 24.70 -10.68
CA LEU A 157 0.08 25.47 -11.50
C LEU A 157 -0.61 26.36 -12.56
N PRO A 158 -0.46 27.70 -12.48
CA PRO A 158 -0.54 28.59 -13.64
C PRO A 158 0.74 28.44 -14.48
N ALA A 159 0.60 28.29 -15.81
CA ALA A 159 1.73 28.07 -16.71
C ALA A 159 2.56 29.35 -16.91
N THR A 160 3.71 29.47 -16.23
CA THR A 160 4.75 30.46 -16.56
C THR A 160 6.13 29.78 -16.68
N THR A 161 7.05 30.41 -17.39
CA THR A 161 8.29 29.77 -17.90
C THR A 161 9.35 29.49 -16.82
N ASP A 162 9.30 30.16 -15.67
CA ASP A 162 10.18 29.92 -14.51
C ASP A 162 9.80 28.62 -13.74
N ASP A 163 8.56 28.15 -13.94
CA ASP A 163 7.99 26.95 -13.31
C ASP A 163 8.65 25.64 -13.75
N GLN A 164 9.29 25.59 -14.93
CA GLN A 164 9.87 24.33 -15.43
C GLN A 164 11.06 23.84 -14.59
N ARG A 165 11.87 24.75 -14.04
CA ARG A 165 13.04 24.39 -13.23
C ARG A 165 12.61 23.89 -11.85
N ASP A 166 11.65 24.58 -11.23
CA ASP A 166 11.04 24.19 -9.96
C ASP A 166 10.28 22.87 -10.08
N ARG A 167 9.53 22.69 -11.17
CA ARG A 167 8.83 21.44 -11.44
C ARG A 167 9.80 20.28 -11.59
N ARG A 168 10.89 20.42 -12.35
CA ARG A 168 11.90 19.35 -12.50
C ARG A 168 12.58 19.01 -11.18
N SER A 169 12.92 20.00 -10.38
CA SER A 169 13.49 19.81 -9.04
C SER A 169 12.52 19.02 -8.13
N ARG A 170 11.26 19.44 -8.09
CA ARG A 170 10.21 18.84 -7.25
C ARG A 170 9.87 17.40 -7.70
N TRP A 171 9.82 17.13 -9.01
CA TRP A 171 9.67 15.75 -9.53
C TRP A 171 10.86 14.86 -9.19
N ARG A 172 12.08 15.40 -9.18
CA ARG A 172 13.27 14.66 -8.77
C ARG A 172 13.19 14.32 -7.29
N THR A 173 12.76 15.26 -6.45
CA THR A 173 12.52 15.02 -5.02
C THR A 173 11.45 13.94 -4.81
N ILE A 174 10.32 14.01 -5.51
CA ILE A 174 9.26 13.00 -5.39
C ILE A 174 9.75 11.64 -5.85
N ALA A 175 10.44 11.56 -7.01
CA ALA A 175 11.00 10.30 -7.47
C ALA A 175 11.99 9.73 -6.46
N HIS A 176 12.85 10.58 -5.88
CA HIS A 176 13.80 10.18 -4.85
C HIS A 176 13.10 9.74 -3.56
N GLU A 177 12.10 10.46 -3.07
CA GLU A 177 11.35 10.12 -1.86
C GLU A 177 10.47 8.87 -2.03
N THR A 178 9.91 8.66 -3.21
CA THR A 178 9.03 7.51 -3.47
C THR A 178 9.84 6.24 -3.76
N LEU A 179 10.96 6.34 -4.50
CA LEU A 179 11.82 5.19 -4.80
C LEU A 179 12.80 4.85 -3.66
N LEU A 180 13.36 5.85 -2.98
CA LEU A 180 14.27 5.67 -1.83
C LEU A 180 13.56 5.82 -0.49
N GLY A 181 12.23 5.92 -0.52
CA GLY A 181 11.40 5.84 0.67
C GLY A 181 11.66 4.52 1.37
N ARG A 182 11.64 4.55 2.71
CA ARG A 182 11.88 3.37 3.56
C ARG A 182 11.03 2.18 3.10
N THR A 183 9.82 2.43 2.61
CA THR A 183 8.90 1.39 2.18
C THR A 183 9.37 0.68 0.92
N ALA A 184 9.48 1.42 -0.18
CA ALA A 184 9.92 0.90 -1.47
C ALA A 184 11.33 0.29 -1.39
N PHE A 185 12.25 0.94 -0.68
CA PHE A 185 13.62 0.46 -0.55
C PHE A 185 13.72 -0.91 0.13
N MET A 186 12.98 -1.13 1.22
CA MET A 186 13.00 -2.43 1.93
C MET A 186 12.26 -3.53 1.16
N LEU A 187 11.17 -3.20 0.47
CA LEU A 187 10.45 -4.15 -0.36
C LEU A 187 11.28 -4.59 -1.57
N ILE A 188 11.84 -3.64 -2.31
CA ILE A 188 12.69 -3.90 -3.49
C ILE A 188 13.98 -4.60 -3.04
N GLY A 189 14.58 -4.15 -1.95
CA GLY A 189 15.80 -4.75 -1.39
C GLY A 189 15.61 -6.20 -0.94
N GLY A 190 14.41 -6.59 -0.49
CA GLY A 190 14.11 -7.99 -0.20
C GLY A 190 13.78 -8.82 -1.45
N LEU A 191 13.38 -8.19 -2.56
CA LEU A 191 13.02 -8.89 -3.80
C LEU A 191 14.25 -9.47 -4.54
N ILE A 192 15.42 -8.86 -4.35
CA ILE A 192 16.71 -9.20 -4.98
C ILE A 192 17.43 -10.26 -4.14
#